data_AF-A0A382UYL9-F1
#
_entry.id   AF-A0A382UYL9-F1
#
_cell.length_a   1.000
_cell.length_b   1.000
_cell.length_c   1.000
_cell.angle_alpha   90.00
_cell.angle_beta   90.00
_cell.angle_gamma   90.00
#
_symmetry.space_group_name_H-M   'P 1'
#
loop_
_entity.id
_entity.type
_entity.pdbx_description
1 polymer ?
#
loop_
_entity_poly.entity_id
_entity_poly.type
_entity_poly.pdbx_seq_one_letter_code
_entity_poly.pdbx_strand_id
1 'polypeptide(L)'
;DFIKKLIGYGYFHLSQSNSSYNFTHFTFASIFNLDYIDVEYTIKNSHKFYPQILYKKGDPPKLVKELDGINYDFYLSGNGLWANCKKGKIIHAKCLNKPPENKFFSKLINNGFLTFIRNSLFIPLEDILVSRFKIRYLQSFDGILFDGIENFLGSNNSILNPNSSSFYLIHNLSPHPPYLDSSCKFNSLANLSEAMSIDVNLIKNYPGSLIAYYQSVKCALNDLTKLLDIINEQDPDAIVVIQGDHGTTFTISQNEWSNNSLLIEKSELQQRFSIFNAIKVPRHCDQPK
;
A
#
# COMPACT_ATOMS: atom_id res chain seq x y z
N ASP A 1 5.54 -17.59 -12.42
CA ASP A 1 4.15 -18.07 -12.50
C ASP A 1 3.12 -16.96 -12.49
N PHE A 2 3.14 -16.02 -11.54
CA PHE A 2 2.19 -14.90 -11.49
C PHE A 2 2.06 -14.12 -12.81
N ILE A 3 3.18 -13.70 -13.43
CA ILE A 3 3.16 -12.99 -14.72
C ILE A 3 2.50 -13.83 -15.83
N LYS A 4 2.74 -15.14 -15.87
CA LYS A 4 2.10 -16.03 -16.85
C LYS A 4 0.58 -16.08 -16.63
N LYS A 5 0.12 -16.11 -15.37
CA LYS A 5 -1.30 -16.05 -15.01
C LYS A 5 -1.92 -14.72 -15.46
N LEU A 6 -1.24 -13.59 -15.23
CA LEU A 6 -1.68 -12.27 -15.70
C LEU A 6 -1.82 -12.20 -17.22
N ILE A 7 -0.84 -12.69 -17.97
CA ILE A 7 -0.91 -12.75 -19.44
C ILE A 7 -2.10 -13.61 -19.88
N GLY A 8 -2.36 -14.74 -19.20
CA GLY A 8 -3.56 -15.55 -19.43
C GLY A 8 -4.88 -14.81 -19.18
N TYR A 9 -4.87 -13.78 -18.32
CA TYR A 9 -6.01 -12.89 -18.06
C TYR A 9 -6.10 -11.68 -18.99
N GLY A 10 -5.22 -11.60 -20.00
CA GLY A 10 -5.19 -10.49 -20.96
C GLY A 10 -4.47 -9.25 -20.44
N TYR A 11 -3.66 -9.35 -19.38
CA TYR A 11 -2.83 -8.23 -18.93
C TYR A 11 -1.57 -8.12 -19.78
N PHE A 12 -1.22 -6.89 -20.12
CA PHE A 12 0.08 -6.53 -20.63
C PHE A 12 1.04 -6.17 -19.48
N HIS A 13 2.13 -6.92 -19.35
CA HIS A 13 3.17 -6.67 -18.34
C HIS A 13 4.28 -5.78 -18.91
N LEU A 14 4.50 -4.64 -18.26
CA LEU A 14 5.52 -3.65 -18.62
C LEU A 14 6.83 -3.98 -17.89
N SER A 15 7.64 -4.85 -18.50
CA SER A 15 8.87 -5.37 -17.88
C SER A 15 9.95 -4.34 -17.55
N GLN A 16 9.87 -3.14 -18.13
CA GLN A 16 10.79 -2.02 -17.90
C GLN A 16 9.99 -0.78 -17.51
N SER A 17 9.47 -0.77 -16.28
CA SER A 17 8.71 0.35 -15.73
C SER A 17 9.43 0.96 -14.54
N ASN A 18 9.49 2.29 -14.52
CA ASN A 18 10.02 3.06 -13.40
C ASN A 18 8.90 3.84 -12.72
N SER A 19 8.98 4.02 -11.41
CA SER A 19 8.10 4.93 -10.69
C SER A 19 8.39 6.39 -11.09
N SER A 20 7.39 7.26 -10.97
CA SER A 20 7.59 8.69 -11.20
C SER A 20 8.52 9.33 -10.16
N TYR A 21 8.49 8.82 -8.93
CA TYR A 21 9.32 9.28 -7.82
C TYR A 21 9.83 8.09 -7.01
N ASN A 22 10.86 8.36 -6.22
CA ASN A 22 11.46 7.42 -5.28
C ASN A 22 10.64 7.30 -3.97
N PHE A 23 9.46 7.89 -3.83
CA PHE A 23 8.74 7.91 -2.55
C PHE A 23 7.23 7.99 -2.76
N THR A 24 6.49 7.24 -1.95
CA THR A 24 5.06 6.98 -2.15
C THR A 24 4.24 8.27 -2.24
N HIS A 25 4.50 9.22 -1.34
CA HIS A 25 3.77 10.50 -1.31
C HIS A 25 3.87 11.27 -2.63
N PHE A 26 5.06 11.31 -3.25
CA PHE A 26 5.27 12.04 -4.50
C PHE A 26 4.70 11.27 -5.70
N THR A 27 4.86 9.94 -5.73
CA THR A 27 4.24 9.09 -6.77
C THR A 27 2.72 9.28 -6.77
N PHE A 28 2.07 9.17 -5.61
CA PHE A 28 0.63 9.40 -5.53
C PHE A 28 0.23 10.84 -5.81
N ALA A 29 1.00 11.83 -5.34
CA ALA A 29 0.70 13.21 -5.67
C ALA A 29 0.78 13.47 -7.17
N SER A 30 1.71 12.83 -7.89
CA SER A 30 1.75 12.89 -9.34
C SER A 30 0.52 12.25 -9.99
N ILE A 31 0.12 11.06 -9.53
CA ILE A 31 -1.12 10.39 -9.97
C ILE A 31 -2.35 11.29 -9.75
N PHE A 32 -2.51 11.88 -8.57
CA PHE A 32 -3.67 12.71 -8.25
C PHE A 32 -3.67 14.07 -8.96
N ASN A 33 -2.52 14.58 -9.38
CA ASN A 33 -2.41 15.80 -10.18
C ASN A 33 -2.41 15.53 -11.69
N LEU A 34 -2.39 14.27 -12.12
CA LEU A 34 -2.27 13.86 -13.53
C LEU A 34 -1.04 14.50 -14.23
N ASP A 35 0.03 14.74 -13.47
CA ASP A 35 1.26 15.37 -13.96
C ASP A 35 2.42 15.08 -13.00
N TYR A 36 3.67 15.29 -13.43
CA TYR A 36 4.81 15.35 -12.52
C TYR A 36 4.66 16.58 -11.60
N ILE A 37 4.96 16.39 -10.33
CA ILE A 37 4.95 17.45 -9.33
C ILE A 37 6.38 17.78 -8.90
N ASP A 38 6.60 19.00 -8.45
CA ASP A 38 7.89 19.36 -7.86
C ASP A 38 9.11 19.15 -8.79
N VAL A 39 8.94 19.44 -10.08
CA VAL A 39 10.01 19.33 -11.10
C VAL A 39 11.24 20.19 -10.73
N GLU A 40 11.02 21.25 -9.96
CA GLU A 40 12.06 22.18 -9.48
C GLU A 40 12.58 21.86 -8.06
N TYR A 41 12.14 20.76 -7.43
CA TYR A 41 12.54 20.34 -6.07
C TYR A 41 12.32 21.40 -4.97
N THR A 42 11.22 22.14 -5.07
CA THR A 42 10.82 23.24 -4.19
C THR A 42 9.83 22.82 -3.09
N ILE A 43 9.13 21.69 -3.23
CA ILE A 43 8.07 21.30 -2.29
C ILE A 43 8.66 20.62 -1.04
N LYS A 44 8.79 21.41 0.02
CA LYS A 44 9.24 20.93 1.34
C LYS A 44 8.13 20.31 2.19
N ASN A 45 6.85 20.53 1.86
CA ASN A 45 5.73 20.20 2.75
C ASN A 45 4.84 19.07 2.20
N SER A 46 4.94 17.90 2.84
CA SER A 46 4.24 16.67 2.45
C SER A 46 2.74 16.64 2.82
N HIS A 47 2.24 17.60 3.61
CA HIS A 47 0.82 17.63 4.01
C HIS A 47 -0.15 17.95 2.87
N LYS A 48 0.35 18.34 1.69
CA LYS A 48 -0.44 18.49 0.46
C LYS A 48 -0.56 17.18 -0.33
N PHE A 49 0.10 16.10 0.10
CA PHE A 49 0.17 14.85 -0.65
C PHE A 49 -0.76 13.79 -0.10
N TYR A 50 -0.83 12.66 -0.80
CA TYR A 50 -1.57 11.50 -0.35
C TYR A 50 -1.01 10.96 0.99
N PRO A 51 -1.87 10.43 1.88
CA PRO A 51 -3.33 10.35 1.76
C PRO A 51 -4.06 11.66 2.09
N GLN A 52 -3.40 12.63 2.73
CA GLN A 52 -4.01 13.85 3.30
C GLN A 52 -4.76 14.69 2.26
N ILE A 53 -4.33 14.68 1.00
CA ILE A 53 -5.00 15.37 -0.10
C ILE A 53 -6.47 14.93 -0.27
N LEU A 54 -6.84 13.72 0.14
CA LEU A 54 -8.22 13.21 0.09
C LEU A 54 -9.07 13.58 1.31
N TYR A 55 -8.45 14.08 2.37
CA TYR A 55 -9.09 14.42 3.66
C TYR A 55 -9.24 15.93 3.88
N LYS A 56 -8.54 16.74 3.10
CA LYS A 56 -8.49 18.18 3.29
C LYS A 56 -9.73 18.82 2.69
N LYS A 57 -10.37 19.75 3.41
CA LYS A 57 -11.46 20.56 2.85
C LYS A 57 -10.91 21.51 1.77
N GLY A 58 -11.67 21.69 0.70
CA GLY A 58 -11.34 22.60 -0.39
C GLY A 58 -11.48 21.91 -1.74
N ASP A 59 -10.66 22.35 -2.69
CA ASP A 59 -10.65 21.83 -4.04
C ASP A 59 -10.21 20.36 -4.11
N PRO A 60 -10.95 19.49 -4.83
CA PRO A 60 -10.51 18.14 -5.08
C PRO A 60 -9.20 18.12 -5.91
N PRO A 61 -8.38 17.07 -5.77
CA PRO A 61 -7.27 16.83 -6.68
C PRO A 61 -7.74 16.75 -8.14
N LYS A 62 -6.85 17.03 -9.10
CA LYS A 62 -7.19 17.06 -10.53
C LYS A 62 -7.83 15.75 -11.00
N LEU A 63 -7.26 14.59 -10.64
CA LEU A 63 -7.85 13.30 -10.95
C LEU A 63 -9.30 13.18 -10.47
N VAL A 64 -9.59 13.62 -9.24
CA VAL A 64 -10.95 13.56 -8.69
C VAL A 64 -11.89 14.50 -9.45
N LYS A 65 -11.43 15.71 -9.79
CA LYS A 65 -12.19 16.66 -10.63
C LYS A 65 -12.52 16.08 -12.00
N GLU A 66 -11.57 15.40 -12.65
CA GLU A 66 -11.80 14.77 -13.95
C GLU A 66 -12.80 13.61 -13.84
N LEU A 67 -12.65 12.75 -12.82
CA LEU A 67 -13.58 11.64 -12.55
C LEU A 67 -15.01 12.14 -12.31
N ASP A 68 -15.17 13.16 -11.46
CA ASP A 68 -16.46 13.79 -11.21
C ASP A 68 -17.05 14.38 -12.51
N GLY A 69 -16.22 15.02 -13.34
CA GLY A 69 -16.61 15.60 -14.63
C GLY A 69 -17.13 14.59 -15.65
N ILE A 70 -16.73 13.32 -15.54
CA ILE A 70 -17.23 12.21 -16.36
C ILE A 70 -18.24 11.31 -15.63
N ASN A 71 -18.77 11.76 -14.48
CA ASN A 71 -19.74 11.04 -13.64
C ASN A 71 -19.22 9.69 -13.09
N TYR A 72 -17.93 9.61 -12.74
CA TYR A 72 -17.37 8.44 -12.08
C TYR A 72 -17.37 8.60 -10.56
N ASP A 73 -17.88 7.60 -9.86
CA ASP A 73 -17.75 7.52 -8.41
C ASP A 73 -16.34 7.07 -8.02
N PHE A 74 -15.62 7.90 -7.26
CA PHE A 74 -14.30 7.52 -6.74
C PHE A 74 -14.39 6.77 -5.41
N TYR A 75 -13.89 5.54 -5.39
CA TYR A 75 -13.76 4.69 -4.21
C TYR A 75 -12.31 4.46 -3.80
N LEU A 76 -12.04 4.52 -2.50
CA LEU A 76 -10.73 4.21 -1.90
C LEU A 76 -10.83 3.02 -0.94
N SER A 77 -9.96 2.02 -1.15
CA SER A 77 -9.56 1.08 -0.11
C SER A 77 -8.08 1.31 0.22
N GLY A 78 -7.77 1.57 1.47
CA GLY A 78 -6.42 1.90 1.92
C GLY A 78 -5.95 1.03 3.07
N ASN A 79 -4.64 0.88 3.23
CA ASN A 79 -4.05 0.05 4.29
C ASN A 79 -4.22 0.61 5.71
N GLY A 80 -4.20 -0.27 6.71
CA GLY A 80 -4.44 0.06 8.12
C GLY A 80 -3.42 1.02 8.75
N LEU A 81 -2.16 0.99 8.30
CA LEU A 81 -1.03 1.67 8.94
C LEU A 81 -0.90 3.16 8.57
N TRP A 82 -0.86 3.48 7.28
CA TRP A 82 -0.49 4.82 6.83
C TRP A 82 -1.60 5.49 6.03
N ALA A 83 -2.20 4.78 5.08
CA ALA A 83 -3.15 5.32 4.13
C ALA A 83 -4.58 4.83 4.36
N ASN A 84 -4.94 4.62 5.63
CA ASN A 84 -6.22 4.04 6.01
C ASN A 84 -7.37 4.91 5.51
N CYS A 85 -8.37 4.30 4.89
CA CYS A 85 -9.59 4.99 4.50
C CYS A 85 -10.55 5.09 5.69
N LYS A 86 -10.78 6.31 6.19
CA LYS A 86 -11.63 6.55 7.36
C LYS A 86 -12.97 7.13 6.95
N LYS A 87 -14.02 6.31 7.03
CA LYS A 87 -15.41 6.73 6.76
C LYS A 87 -15.78 7.95 7.62
N GLY A 88 -16.36 8.97 6.98
CA GLY A 88 -16.75 10.23 7.63
C GLY A 88 -15.60 11.24 7.84
N LYS A 89 -14.35 10.87 7.52
CA LYS A 89 -13.22 11.81 7.48
C LYS A 89 -12.73 12.08 6.07
N ILE A 90 -12.76 11.06 5.22
CA ILE A 90 -12.40 11.23 3.80
C ILE A 90 -13.44 12.13 3.12
N ILE A 91 -12.96 13.08 2.31
CA ILE A 91 -13.78 14.12 1.68
C ILE A 91 -13.92 13.87 0.18
N HIS A 92 -12.81 13.55 -0.48
CA HIS A 92 -12.74 13.45 -1.94
C HIS A 92 -12.81 12.01 -2.47
N ALA A 93 -13.34 11.06 -1.69
CA ALA A 93 -13.60 9.68 -2.13
C ALA A 93 -14.61 8.99 -1.22
N LYS A 94 -15.26 7.94 -1.74
CA LYS A 94 -16.08 6.99 -0.97
C LYS A 94 -15.19 5.91 -0.37
N CYS A 95 -15.46 5.54 0.88
CA CYS A 95 -14.59 4.64 1.61
C CYS A 95 -15.04 3.18 1.57
N LEU A 96 -14.12 2.28 1.19
CA LEU A 96 -14.35 0.83 1.08
C LEU A 96 -13.47 0.01 2.03
N ASN A 97 -12.97 0.58 3.12
CA ASN A 97 -12.33 -0.25 4.13
C ASN A 97 -13.37 -1.08 4.88
N LYS A 98 -13.11 -2.38 5.05
CA LYS A 98 -13.91 -3.22 5.94
C LYS A 98 -13.98 -2.59 7.35
N PRO A 99 -15.12 -2.64 8.03
CA PRO A 99 -15.24 -2.08 9.37
C PRO A 99 -14.30 -2.82 10.33
N PRO A 100 -13.69 -2.13 11.32
CA PRO A 100 -12.88 -2.80 12.32
C PRO A 100 -13.74 -3.75 13.14
N GLU A 101 -13.27 -4.99 13.35
CA GLU A 101 -13.97 -6.01 14.13
C GLU A 101 -14.25 -5.56 15.57
N ASN A 102 -13.35 -4.74 16.15
CA ASN A 102 -13.52 -4.17 17.49
C ASN A 102 -13.37 -2.64 17.50
N LYS A 103 -14.52 -1.94 17.54
CA LYS A 103 -14.59 -0.47 17.59
C LYS A 103 -13.86 0.14 18.79
N PHE A 104 -13.79 -0.57 19.93
CA PHE A 104 -13.15 -0.07 21.15
C PHE A 104 -11.62 -0.04 21.00
N PHE A 105 -11.03 -1.15 20.53
CA PHE A 105 -9.59 -1.24 20.27
C PHE A 105 -9.12 -0.24 19.20
N SER A 106 -9.88 -0.08 18.12
CA SER A 106 -9.55 0.87 17.05
C SER A 106 -9.51 2.34 17.52
N LYS A 107 -10.21 2.67 18.61
CA LYS A 107 -10.27 4.02 19.19
C LYS A 107 -9.15 4.27 20.21
N LEU A 108 -8.71 3.22 20.90
CA LEU A 108 -7.59 3.24 21.84
C LEU A 108 -6.23 3.36 21.12
N ILE A 109 -6.11 2.75 19.94
CA ILE A 109 -4.86 2.73 19.17
C ILE A 109 -4.74 4.01 18.35
N ASN A 110 -4.34 5.08 19.02
CA ASN A 110 -3.83 6.29 18.40
C ASN A 110 -2.30 6.34 18.49
N ASN A 111 -1.65 7.24 17.74
CA ASN A 111 -0.19 7.38 17.74
C ASN A 111 0.38 7.60 19.15
N GLY A 112 -0.37 8.22 20.07
CA GLY A 112 0.02 8.40 21.46
C GLY A 112 0.03 7.09 22.26
N PHE A 113 -1.00 6.27 22.11
CA PHE A 113 -1.06 4.93 22.73
C PHE A 113 0.01 4.00 22.17
N LEU A 114 0.23 4.02 20.84
CA LEU A 114 1.32 3.26 20.21
C LEU A 114 2.69 3.73 20.71
N THR A 115 2.90 5.04 20.86
CA THR A 115 4.15 5.60 21.43
C THR A 115 4.32 5.23 22.89
N PHE A 116 3.24 5.22 23.67
CA PHE A 116 3.24 4.80 25.06
C PHE A 116 3.63 3.32 25.19
N ILE A 117 3.01 2.42 24.42
CA ILE A 117 3.37 1.00 24.39
C ILE A 117 4.82 0.81 23.93
N ARG A 118 5.26 1.54 22.89
CA ARG A 118 6.64 1.49 22.38
C ARG A 118 7.68 1.83 23.43
N ASN A 119 7.40 2.81 24.28
CA ASN A 119 8.31 3.27 25.32
C ASN A 119 8.05 2.62 26.69
N SER A 120 7.11 1.67 26.76
CA SER A 120 6.77 0.97 27.99
C SER A 120 7.57 -0.32 28.15
N LEU A 121 7.64 -0.81 29.39
CA LEU A 121 8.21 -2.13 29.69
C LEU A 121 7.34 -3.30 29.22
N PHE A 122 6.18 -3.05 28.59
CA PHE A 122 5.26 -4.12 28.18
C PHE A 122 5.85 -5.02 27.10
N ILE A 123 6.63 -4.47 26.16
CA ILE A 123 7.27 -5.25 25.08
C ILE A 123 8.24 -6.31 25.63
N PRO A 124 9.25 -5.95 26.46
CA PRO A 124 10.15 -6.96 27.03
C PRO A 124 9.47 -7.90 28.04
N LEU A 125 8.43 -7.45 28.76
CA LEU A 125 7.70 -8.31 29.69
C LEU A 125 6.86 -9.36 28.96
N GLU A 126 6.26 -8.99 27.83
CA GLU A 126 5.45 -9.89 27.03
C GLU A 126 6.29 -10.96 26.33
N ASP A 127 7.45 -10.62 25.76
CA ASP A 127 8.35 -11.61 25.17
C ASP A 127 8.71 -12.72 26.18
N ILE A 128 8.90 -12.35 27.45
CA ILE A 128 9.14 -13.29 28.55
C ILE A 128 7.87 -14.12 28.83
N LEU A 129 6.69 -13.52 28.80
CA LEU A 129 5.42 -14.20 29.08
C LEU A 129 5.00 -15.15 27.94
N VAL A 130 5.16 -14.76 26.69
CA VAL A 130 4.85 -15.58 25.50
C VAL A 130 5.80 -16.76 25.41
N SER A 131 7.11 -16.52 25.57
CA SER A 131 8.13 -17.58 25.52
C SER A 131 8.00 -18.59 26.66
N ARG A 132 7.61 -18.15 27.87
CA ARG A 132 7.48 -19.04 29.03
C ARG A 132 6.11 -19.68 29.20
N PHE A 133 5.03 -18.99 28.86
CA PHE A 133 3.66 -19.42 29.19
C PHE A 133 2.78 -19.72 27.97
N LYS A 134 3.29 -19.54 26.73
CA LYS A 134 2.52 -19.74 25.47
C LYS A 134 1.20 -18.96 25.42
N ILE A 135 1.08 -17.85 26.16
CA ILE A 135 -0.12 -17.02 26.20
C ILE A 135 -0.15 -16.16 24.92
N ARG A 136 -1.01 -16.51 23.95
CA ARG A 136 -1.22 -15.78 22.68
C ARG A 136 -2.24 -14.63 22.83
N TYR A 137 -1.97 -13.63 23.67
CA TYR A 137 -2.96 -12.55 23.90
C TYR A 137 -2.88 -11.39 22.88
N LEU A 138 -1.71 -11.13 22.26
CA LEU A 138 -1.55 -10.03 21.28
C LEU A 138 -1.57 -10.44 19.80
N GLN A 139 -2.06 -11.64 19.46
CA GLN A 139 -2.41 -11.98 18.06
C GLN A 139 -3.52 -11.07 17.47
N SER A 140 -4.10 -10.18 18.28
CA SER A 140 -5.14 -9.23 17.87
C SER A 140 -4.63 -8.02 17.08
N PHE A 141 -3.32 -7.90 16.80
CA PHE A 141 -2.80 -6.91 15.84
C PHE A 141 -3.06 -7.24 14.37
N ASP A 142 -3.41 -8.50 14.06
CA ASP A 142 -3.89 -8.89 12.73
C ASP A 142 -5.10 -8.01 12.31
N GLY A 143 -5.86 -7.48 13.28
CA GLY A 143 -7.00 -6.58 13.06
C GLY A 143 -6.66 -5.11 12.75
N ILE A 144 -5.39 -4.71 12.87
CA ILE A 144 -4.95 -3.30 12.77
C ILE A 144 -4.11 -3.07 11.52
N LEU A 145 -3.52 -4.13 10.98
CA LEU A 145 -2.57 -4.12 9.86
C LEU A 145 -3.19 -4.63 8.56
N PHE A 146 -4.49 -4.38 8.35
CA PHE A 146 -5.15 -4.82 7.14
C PHE A 146 -4.59 -4.13 5.90
N ASP A 147 -4.31 -4.94 4.90
CA ASP A 147 -3.86 -4.49 3.60
C ASP A 147 -5.02 -3.87 2.81
N GLY A 148 -4.70 -3.02 1.82
CA GLY A 148 -5.72 -2.39 0.98
C GLY A 148 -6.59 -3.41 0.25
N ILE A 149 -6.01 -4.50 -0.23
CA ILE A 149 -6.75 -5.57 -0.90
C ILE A 149 -7.65 -6.31 0.09
N GLU A 150 -7.14 -6.66 1.26
CA GLU A 150 -7.92 -7.34 2.29
C GLU A 150 -9.10 -6.48 2.77
N ASN A 151 -8.87 -5.18 2.95
CA ASN A 151 -9.91 -4.21 3.26
C ASN A 151 -11.00 -4.17 2.19
N PHE A 152 -10.61 -4.18 0.91
CA PHE A 152 -11.53 -4.17 -0.21
C PHE A 152 -12.37 -5.46 -0.25
N LEU A 153 -11.73 -6.63 -0.19
CA LEU A 153 -12.41 -7.93 -0.23
C LEU A 153 -13.34 -8.12 0.98
N GLY A 154 -12.98 -7.59 2.15
CA GLY A 154 -13.83 -7.66 3.34
C GLY A 154 -14.97 -6.63 3.38
N SER A 155 -15.04 -5.69 2.43
CA SER A 155 -15.97 -4.56 2.49
C SER A 155 -17.39 -4.83 1.99
N ASN A 156 -17.71 -6.09 1.66
CA ASN A 156 -18.93 -6.65 1.06
C ASN A 156 -18.76 -6.97 -0.44
N ASN A 157 -18.99 -8.23 -0.84
CA ASN A 157 -18.71 -8.72 -2.20
C ASN A 157 -19.61 -8.11 -3.29
N SER A 158 -20.65 -7.35 -2.93
CA SER A 158 -21.57 -6.71 -3.89
C SER A 158 -21.12 -5.30 -4.34
N ILE A 159 -19.85 -4.93 -4.13
CA ILE A 159 -19.35 -3.57 -4.39
C ILE A 159 -18.96 -3.35 -5.85
N LEU A 160 -18.45 -4.37 -6.52
CA LEU A 160 -18.18 -4.27 -7.94
C LEU A 160 -19.52 -4.35 -8.67
N ASN A 161 -19.95 -3.21 -9.20
CA ASN A 161 -21.11 -3.15 -10.07
C ASN A 161 -20.61 -2.85 -11.49
N PRO A 162 -20.58 -3.84 -12.39
CA PRO A 162 -20.09 -3.67 -13.77
C PRO A 162 -20.91 -2.64 -14.56
N ASN A 163 -22.12 -2.33 -14.11
CA ASN A 163 -23.00 -1.35 -14.73
C ASN A 163 -22.86 0.06 -14.13
N SER A 164 -21.92 0.29 -13.21
CA SER A 164 -21.66 1.62 -12.66
C SER A 164 -20.35 2.21 -13.18
N SER A 165 -20.36 3.52 -13.38
CA SER A 165 -19.16 4.30 -13.64
C SER A 165 -18.40 4.51 -12.32
N SER A 166 -17.49 3.60 -12.00
CA SER A 166 -16.73 3.62 -10.74
C SER A 166 -15.23 3.58 -10.99
N PHE A 167 -14.48 4.37 -10.23
CA PHE A 167 -13.03 4.32 -10.17
C PHE A 167 -12.60 3.82 -8.80
N TYR A 168 -11.84 2.73 -8.75
CA TYR A 168 -11.36 2.14 -7.51
C TYR A 168 -9.86 2.34 -7.37
N LEU A 169 -9.44 2.97 -6.27
CA LEU A 169 -8.04 2.95 -5.84
C LEU A 169 -7.90 2.01 -4.64
N ILE A 170 -7.13 0.94 -4.82
CA ILE A 170 -6.81 -0.03 -3.77
C ILE A 170 -5.33 0.09 -3.44
N HIS A 171 -5.01 0.70 -2.30
CA HIS A 171 -3.65 0.96 -1.89
C HIS A 171 -3.16 -0.07 -0.87
N ASN A 172 -2.46 -1.09 -1.38
CA ASN A 172 -1.87 -2.16 -0.59
C ASN A 172 -0.58 -1.71 0.11
N LEU A 173 -0.34 -2.17 1.33
CA LEU A 173 0.91 -1.88 2.06
C LEU A 173 1.97 -2.95 1.76
N SER A 174 1.62 -4.23 1.80
CA SER A 174 2.58 -5.29 1.43
C SER A 174 3.09 -5.06 0.00
N PRO A 175 4.41 -5.18 -0.25
CA PRO A 175 5.41 -5.83 0.62
C PRO A 175 6.21 -4.89 1.54
N HIS A 176 5.73 -3.68 1.85
CA HIS A 176 6.40 -2.79 2.80
C HIS A 176 6.56 -3.46 4.18
N PRO A 177 7.66 -3.21 4.91
CA PRO A 177 7.80 -3.64 6.30
C PRO A 177 6.60 -3.19 7.15
N PRO A 178 6.19 -3.97 8.15
CA PRO A 178 6.82 -5.20 8.63
C PRO A 178 6.64 -6.38 7.66
N TYR A 179 7.66 -7.22 7.54
CA TYR A 179 7.56 -8.36 6.61
C TYR A 179 6.70 -9.50 7.17
N LEU A 180 6.03 -10.20 6.27
CA LEU A 180 5.18 -11.35 6.55
C LEU A 180 6.00 -12.63 6.50
N ASP A 181 5.56 -13.63 7.26
CA ASP A 181 6.12 -14.97 7.20
C ASP A 181 5.55 -15.79 6.02
N SER A 182 5.97 -17.05 5.92
CA SER A 182 5.45 -17.98 4.91
C SER A 182 3.97 -18.34 5.07
N SER A 183 3.36 -18.07 6.24
CA SER A 183 1.92 -18.23 6.46
C SER A 183 1.13 -16.94 6.16
N CYS A 184 1.79 -15.91 5.65
CA CYS A 184 1.24 -14.58 5.38
C CYS A 184 0.70 -13.90 6.64
N LYS A 185 1.41 -14.05 7.75
CA LYS A 185 1.09 -13.46 9.05
C LYS A 185 2.29 -12.74 9.66
N PHE A 186 2.01 -11.85 10.59
CA PHE A 186 3.03 -11.27 11.45
C PHE A 186 3.43 -12.30 12.50
N ASN A 187 4.67 -12.79 12.43
CA ASN A 187 5.09 -13.92 13.26
C ASN A 187 5.77 -13.53 14.57
N SER A 188 6.03 -12.24 14.82
CA SER A 188 6.70 -11.84 16.07
C SER A 188 6.45 -10.40 16.49
N LEU A 189 6.65 -10.12 17.77
CA LEU A 189 6.78 -8.75 18.31
C LEU A 189 7.94 -7.98 17.69
N ALA A 190 8.96 -8.65 17.13
CA ALA A 190 10.01 -8.02 16.35
C ALA A 190 9.49 -7.51 14.99
N ASN A 191 8.52 -8.19 14.37
CA ASN A 191 7.82 -7.65 13.20
C ASN A 191 6.95 -6.46 13.62
N LEU A 192 6.36 -6.47 14.81
CA LEU A 192 5.62 -5.32 15.33
C LEU A 192 6.56 -4.13 15.61
N SER A 193 7.74 -4.38 16.18
CA SER A 193 8.75 -3.35 16.39
C SER A 193 9.28 -2.83 15.06
N GLU A 194 9.46 -3.67 14.04
CA GLU A 194 9.78 -3.27 12.66
C GLU A 194 8.65 -2.43 12.04
N ALA A 195 7.39 -2.81 12.24
CA ALA A 195 6.22 -2.05 11.80
C ALA A 195 6.15 -0.65 12.41
N MET A 196 6.60 -0.55 13.66
CA MET A 196 6.53 0.63 14.50
C MET A 196 7.85 1.43 14.51
N SER A 197 8.92 0.89 13.94
CA SER A 197 10.26 1.50 13.86
C SER A 197 10.52 1.99 12.45
N ILE A 198 10.63 3.32 12.31
CA ILE A 198 11.05 3.99 11.06
C ILE A 198 12.59 3.93 10.91
N ASP A 199 13.28 3.00 11.58
CA ASP A 199 14.73 2.87 11.44
C ASP A 199 15.08 1.76 10.45
N VAL A 200 15.18 2.15 9.19
CA VAL A 200 15.50 1.27 8.06
C VAL A 200 16.92 0.69 8.17
N ASN A 201 17.77 1.25 9.05
CA ASN A 201 19.11 0.68 9.29
C ASN A 201 19.04 -0.64 10.06
N LEU A 202 17.98 -0.89 10.84
CA LEU A 202 17.73 -2.19 11.46
C LEU A 202 17.29 -3.24 10.42
N ILE A 203 16.55 -2.83 9.39
CA ILE A 203 15.99 -3.70 8.35
C ILE A 203 17.09 -4.20 7.39
N LYS A 204 18.06 -3.34 7.05
CA LYS A 204 19.17 -3.71 6.16
C LYS A 204 20.14 -4.72 6.76
N ASN A 205 20.39 -4.60 8.06
CA ASN A 205 21.38 -5.42 8.75
C ASN A 205 20.79 -6.75 9.28
N TYR A 206 19.51 -7.04 9.02
CA TYR A 206 18.93 -8.32 9.38
C TYR A 206 19.18 -9.33 8.25
N PRO A 207 20.00 -10.39 8.46
CA PRO A 207 20.37 -11.37 7.42
C PRO A 207 19.20 -12.22 6.86
N GLY A 208 17.94 -11.88 7.20
CA GLY A 208 16.72 -12.46 6.66
C GLY A 208 15.77 -11.46 5.98
N SER A 209 16.10 -10.17 5.88
CA SER A 209 15.17 -9.13 5.39
C SER A 209 14.78 -9.30 3.92
N LEU A 210 15.71 -9.69 3.05
CA LEU A 210 15.40 -10.00 1.65
C LEU A 210 14.50 -11.23 1.51
N ILE A 211 14.75 -12.27 2.32
CA ILE A 211 13.93 -13.49 2.34
C ILE A 211 12.52 -13.13 2.83
N ALA A 212 12.40 -12.36 3.91
CA ALA A 212 11.13 -11.94 4.47
C ALA A 212 10.36 -11.03 3.50
N TYR A 213 11.03 -10.08 2.85
CA TYR A 213 10.45 -9.28 1.77
C TYR A 213 9.91 -10.14 0.63
N TYR A 214 10.69 -11.12 0.19
CA TYR A 214 10.27 -12.05 -0.84
C TYR A 214 9.02 -12.86 -0.42
N GLN A 215 8.90 -13.24 0.86
CA GLN A 215 7.67 -13.85 1.38
C GLN A 215 6.50 -12.85 1.38
N SER A 216 6.70 -11.61 1.83
CA SER A 216 5.68 -10.56 1.72
C SER A 216 5.21 -10.32 0.29
N VAL A 217 6.12 -10.33 -0.68
CA VAL A 217 5.77 -10.23 -2.11
C VAL A 217 4.89 -11.41 -2.51
N LYS A 218 5.22 -12.65 -2.13
CA LYS A 218 4.37 -13.81 -2.42
C LYS A 218 2.96 -13.67 -1.82
N CYS A 219 2.86 -13.20 -0.59
CA CYS A 219 1.58 -12.97 0.07
C CYS A 219 0.75 -11.90 -0.66
N ALA A 220 1.35 -10.75 -0.97
CA ALA A 220 0.70 -9.69 -1.73
C ALA A 220 0.21 -10.16 -3.10
N LEU A 221 1.03 -10.97 -3.81
CA LEU A 221 0.65 -11.54 -5.09
C LEU A 221 -0.49 -12.57 -4.99
N ASN A 222 -0.56 -13.33 -3.90
CA ASN A 222 -1.67 -14.26 -3.66
C ASN A 222 -2.99 -13.51 -3.43
N ASP A 223 -2.99 -12.44 -2.64
CA ASP A 223 -4.20 -11.65 -2.40
C ASP A 223 -4.63 -10.86 -3.63
N LEU A 224 -3.66 -10.30 -4.36
CA LEU A 224 -3.91 -9.70 -5.66
C LEU A 224 -4.51 -10.73 -6.62
N THR A 225 -4.01 -11.95 -6.66
CA THR A 225 -4.57 -13.02 -7.50
C THR A 225 -6.06 -13.25 -7.19
N LYS A 226 -6.45 -13.33 -5.91
CA LYS A 226 -7.86 -13.49 -5.51
C LYS A 226 -8.72 -12.31 -5.99
N LEU A 227 -8.22 -11.08 -5.83
CA LEU A 227 -8.91 -9.88 -6.29
C LEU A 227 -9.10 -9.89 -7.81
N LEU A 228 -8.06 -10.25 -8.57
CA LEU A 228 -8.13 -10.31 -10.03
C LEU A 228 -9.08 -11.42 -10.51
N ASP A 229 -9.14 -12.55 -9.81
CA ASP A 229 -10.10 -13.62 -10.11
C ASP A 229 -11.54 -13.08 -9.97
N ILE A 230 -11.83 -12.31 -8.91
CA ILE A 230 -13.14 -11.68 -8.70
C ILE A 230 -13.44 -10.61 -9.76
N ILE A 231 -12.49 -9.73 -10.07
CA ILE A 231 -12.68 -8.68 -11.10
C ILE A 231 -12.95 -9.34 -12.45
N ASN A 232 -12.19 -10.36 -12.84
CA ASN A 232 -12.39 -11.02 -14.13
C ASN A 232 -13.71 -11.78 -14.22
N GLU A 233 -14.24 -12.28 -13.10
CA GLU A 233 -15.54 -12.94 -13.05
C GLU A 233 -16.69 -11.93 -13.11
N GLN A 234 -16.60 -10.84 -12.34
CA GLN A 234 -17.71 -9.90 -12.17
C GLN A 234 -17.70 -8.80 -13.23
N ASP A 235 -16.53 -8.25 -13.56
CA ASP A 235 -16.35 -7.15 -14.50
C ASP A 235 -15.19 -7.45 -15.48
N PRO A 236 -15.38 -8.38 -16.43
CA PRO A 236 -14.33 -8.77 -17.37
C PRO A 236 -13.87 -7.62 -18.28
N ASP A 237 -14.69 -6.58 -18.44
CA ASP A 237 -14.41 -5.36 -19.21
C ASP A 237 -13.91 -4.20 -18.32
N ALA A 238 -13.45 -4.46 -17.09
CA ALA A 238 -12.76 -3.47 -16.29
C ALA A 238 -11.38 -3.11 -16.90
N ILE A 239 -11.05 -1.81 -16.90
CA ILE A 239 -9.65 -1.36 -17.01
C ILE A 239 -8.99 -1.59 -15.64
N VAL A 240 -7.91 -2.36 -15.62
CA VAL A 240 -7.18 -2.68 -14.39
C VAL A 240 -5.72 -2.29 -14.54
N VAL A 241 -5.24 -1.43 -13.64
CA VAL A 241 -3.83 -1.04 -13.56
C VAL A 241 -3.25 -1.55 -12.24
N ILE A 242 -2.18 -2.32 -12.33
CA ILE A 242 -1.43 -2.84 -11.18
C ILE A 242 -0.07 -2.16 -11.22
N GLN A 243 0.25 -1.35 -10.22
CA GLN A 243 1.48 -0.59 -10.23
C GLN A 243 2.11 -0.50 -8.83
N GLY A 244 3.43 -0.70 -8.76
CA GLY A 244 4.22 -0.30 -7.59
C GLY A 244 4.38 1.23 -7.52
N ASP A 245 4.30 1.79 -6.32
CA ASP A 245 4.55 3.21 -6.08
C ASP A 245 6.04 3.58 -6.13
N HIS A 246 6.91 2.66 -5.72
CA HIS A 246 8.36 2.67 -5.86
C HIS A 246 8.97 1.29 -5.58
N GLY A 247 10.25 1.12 -5.88
CA GLY A 247 11.05 -0.06 -5.55
C GLY A 247 11.61 -0.06 -4.13
N THR A 248 12.47 -1.03 -3.83
CA THR A 248 13.03 -1.25 -2.48
C THR A 248 14.26 -0.37 -2.21
N THR A 249 14.79 -0.42 -0.98
CA THR A 249 16.01 0.30 -0.58
C THR A 249 17.04 -0.63 0.05
N PHE A 250 17.11 -1.89 -0.37
CA PHE A 250 18.04 -2.87 0.22
C PHE A 250 19.51 -2.50 0.01
N THR A 251 19.85 -1.88 -1.13
CA THR A 251 21.24 -1.56 -1.47
C THR A 251 21.63 -0.15 -1.03
N ILE A 252 20.68 0.79 -0.93
CA ILE A 252 20.97 2.21 -0.65
C ILE A 252 21.12 2.47 0.85
N SER A 253 22.23 2.99 1.36
CA SER A 253 22.28 3.41 2.78
C SER A 253 21.38 4.64 3.03
N GLN A 254 20.70 4.72 4.18
CA GLN A 254 19.80 5.86 4.46
C GLN A 254 20.54 7.19 4.60
N ASN A 255 21.83 7.13 4.95
CA ASN A 255 22.70 8.29 5.11
C ASN A 255 23.09 8.93 3.76
N GLU A 256 22.89 8.24 2.64
CA GLU A 256 23.21 8.77 1.30
C GLU A 256 22.07 9.58 0.68
N TRP A 257 20.80 9.23 0.96
CA TRP A 257 19.65 9.99 0.46
C TRP A 257 19.60 11.44 0.97
N SER A 258 20.00 11.66 2.22
CA SER A 258 19.87 12.96 2.90
C SER A 258 21.07 13.89 2.70
N ASN A 259 22.24 13.36 2.30
CA ASN A 259 23.47 14.13 2.28
C ASN A 259 23.90 14.58 0.88
N ASN A 260 23.77 13.74 -0.17
CA ASN A 260 24.03 14.14 -1.55
C ASN A 260 23.47 13.12 -2.55
N SER A 261 22.33 13.42 -3.18
CA SER A 261 21.69 12.54 -4.17
C SER A 261 22.56 12.27 -5.41
N LEU A 262 23.58 13.10 -5.68
CA LEU A 262 24.53 12.90 -6.78
C LEU A 262 25.54 11.78 -6.51
N LEU A 263 25.64 11.30 -5.26
CA LEU A 263 26.54 10.22 -4.88
C LEU A 263 25.86 8.83 -4.93
N ILE A 264 24.55 8.78 -5.20
CA ILE A 264 23.82 7.51 -5.29
C ILE A 264 24.20 6.80 -6.58
N GLU A 265 24.55 5.52 -6.49
CA GLU A 265 24.91 4.75 -7.67
C GLU A 265 23.71 4.55 -8.60
N LYS A 266 23.96 4.39 -9.90
CA LYS A 266 22.89 4.14 -10.87
C LYS A 266 22.13 2.85 -10.58
N SER A 267 22.83 1.80 -10.15
CA SER A 267 22.27 0.49 -9.75
C SER A 267 21.28 0.62 -8.59
N GLU A 268 21.60 1.49 -7.65
CA GLU A 268 20.78 1.82 -6.48
C GLU A 268 19.53 2.61 -6.87
N LEU A 269 19.68 3.64 -7.70
CA LEU A 269 18.53 4.35 -8.27
C LEU A 269 17.64 3.38 -9.05
N GLN A 270 18.23 2.49 -9.86
CA GLN A 270 17.48 1.46 -10.57
C GLN A 270 16.68 0.59 -9.60
N GLN A 271 17.25 0.13 -8.48
CA GLN A 271 16.49 -0.63 -7.48
C GLN A 271 15.29 0.16 -6.93
N ARG A 272 15.49 1.44 -6.59
CA ARG A 272 14.45 2.25 -5.96
C ARG A 272 13.35 2.69 -6.92
N PHE A 273 13.66 2.83 -8.20
CA PHE A 273 12.68 3.24 -9.20
C PHE A 273 12.03 2.04 -9.92
N SER A 274 12.64 0.85 -9.90
CA SER A 274 12.07 -0.35 -10.52
C SER A 274 10.77 -0.76 -9.84
N ILE A 275 9.69 -0.84 -10.61
CA ILE A 275 8.37 -1.22 -10.13
C ILE A 275 7.75 -2.33 -10.96
N PHE A 276 6.89 -3.11 -10.33
CA PHE A 276 5.97 -3.97 -11.07
C PHE A 276 4.89 -3.10 -11.72
N ASN A 277 4.61 -3.34 -12.99
CA ASN A 277 3.56 -2.63 -13.72
C ASN A 277 2.86 -3.56 -14.72
N ALA A 278 1.53 -3.62 -14.66
CA ALA A 278 0.71 -4.39 -15.58
C ALA A 278 -0.64 -3.70 -15.79
N ILE A 279 -1.15 -3.78 -17.03
CA ILE A 279 -2.39 -3.13 -17.42
C ILE A 279 -3.26 -4.14 -18.18
N LYS A 280 -4.55 -4.18 -17.85
CA LYS A 280 -5.59 -4.82 -18.66
C LYS A 280 -6.53 -3.73 -19.15
N VAL A 281 -6.86 -3.77 -20.43
CA VAL A 281 -7.90 -2.94 -21.05
C VAL A 281 -8.94 -3.84 -21.72
N PRO A 282 -10.18 -3.36 -21.89
CA PRO A 282 -11.22 -4.12 -22.58
C PRO A 282 -10.87 -4.29 -24.06
N ARG A 283 -11.26 -5.44 -24.63
CA ARG A 283 -10.99 -5.73 -26.05
C ARG A 283 -11.56 -4.69 -27.01
N HIS A 284 -12.66 -4.04 -26.63
CA HIS A 284 -13.28 -2.99 -27.45
C HIS A 284 -12.49 -1.67 -27.43
N CYS A 285 -11.56 -1.50 -26.48
CA CYS A 285 -10.62 -0.38 -26.44
C CYS A 285 -9.33 -0.66 -27.25
N ASP A 286 -9.04 -1.93 -27.56
CA ASP A 286 -7.86 -2.35 -28.35
C ASP A 286 -8.03 -2.12 -29.87
N GLN A 287 -9.22 -1.67 -30.31
CA GLN A 287 -9.44 -1.36 -31.71
C GLN A 287 -9.09 0.10 -32.01
N PRO A 288 -8.18 0.37 -32.97
CA PRO A 288 -7.98 1.73 -33.44
C PRO A 288 -9.30 2.24 -34.03
N LYS A 289 -9.76 3.40 -33.55
CA LYS A 289 -10.77 4.19 -34.26
C LYS A 289 -10.17 4.80 -35.50
#